data_AF-A0A951NFQ8-F1
#
_entry.id   AF-A0A951NFQ8-F1
#
_cell.length_a   1.000
_cell.length_b   1.000
_cell.length_c   1.000
_cell.angle_alpha   90.00
_cell.angle_beta   90.00
_cell.angle_gamma   90.00
#
_symmetry.space_group_name_H-M   'P 1'
#
loop_
_entity.id
_entity.type
_entity.pdbx_description
1 polymer ?
#
loop_
_entity_poly.entity_id
_entity_poly.type
_entity_poly.pdbx_seq_one_letter_code
_entity_poly.pdbx_strand_id
1 'polypeptide(L)' 'EYEDVRANTVAAFGLGDYEWLLAFEADQMHRITDCLRALRSSRARLHTKLETPFYSGIRKTVADVVAGLP' A
#
# COMPACT_ATOMS: atom_id res chain seq x y z
N GLU A 1 2.42 7.38 15.93
CA GLU A 1 3.37 6.24 15.86
C GLU A 1 3.93 5.99 14.45
N TYR A 2 3.19 6.29 13.38
CA TYR A 2 3.62 6.06 11.99
C TYR A 2 3.57 7.32 11.11
N GLU A 3 4.01 8.48 11.64
CA GLU A 3 3.97 9.77 10.92
C GLU A 3 4.89 9.79 9.68
N ASP A 4 5.90 8.93 9.67
CA ASP A 4 6.81 8.67 8.56
C ASP A 4 6.18 7.84 7.42
N VAL A 5 5.07 7.15 7.70
CA VAL A 5 4.35 6.36 6.70
C VAL A 5 3.28 7.24 6.06
N ARG A 6 3.52 7.64 4.82
CA ARG A 6 2.56 8.43 4.03
C ARG A 6 1.51 7.50 3.45
N ALA A 7 0.25 7.73 3.82
CA ALA A 7 -0.89 6.99 3.31
C ALA A 7 -1.61 7.79 2.21
N ASN A 8 -1.91 7.13 1.10
CA ASN A 8 -2.77 7.62 0.05
C ASN A 8 -4.01 6.71 -0.02
N THR A 9 -5.18 7.28 0.25
CA THR A 9 -6.48 6.57 0.23
C THR A 9 -7.38 7.24 -0.78
N VAL A 10 -7.49 6.66 -1.98
CA VAL A 10 -8.17 7.29 -3.11
C VAL A 10 -9.40 6.46 -3.49
N ALA A 11 -10.54 7.11 -3.68
CA ALA A 11 -11.75 6.45 -4.16
C ALA A 11 -11.58 6.02 -5.63
N ALA A 12 -12.00 4.80 -5.96
CA ALA A 12 -11.75 4.17 -7.26
C ALA A 12 -13.02 3.68 -7.98
N PHE A 13 -14.20 4.07 -7.49
CA PHE A 13 -15.48 3.70 -8.08
C PHE A 13 -15.57 4.11 -9.56
N GLY A 14 -15.88 3.14 -10.43
CA GLY A 14 -15.99 3.36 -11.87
C GLY A 14 -14.66 3.35 -12.64
N LEU A 15 -13.51 3.15 -11.96
CA LEU A 15 -12.18 3.05 -12.57
C LEU A 15 -11.65 1.60 -12.63
N GLY A 16 -12.44 0.64 -12.14
CA GLY A 16 -12.11 -0.78 -12.10
C GLY A 16 -13.02 -1.53 -11.12
N ASP A 17 -12.57 -2.72 -10.69
CA ASP A 17 -13.37 -3.63 -9.85
C ASP A 17 -13.27 -3.34 -8.34
N TYR A 18 -12.63 -2.23 -7.95
CA TYR A 18 -12.33 -1.89 -6.56
C TYR A 18 -12.97 -0.57 -6.14
N GLU A 19 -13.28 -0.46 -4.84
CA GLU A 19 -13.85 0.75 -4.24
C GLU A 19 -12.78 1.79 -3.89
N TRP A 20 -11.58 1.32 -3.54
CA TRP A 20 -10.46 2.14 -3.07
C TRP A 20 -9.14 1.67 -3.68
N LEU A 21 -8.24 2.62 -3.92
CA LEU A 21 -6.81 2.40 -4.15
C LEU A 21 -6.03 2.90 -2.94
N LEU A 22 -5.19 2.02 -2.40
CA LEU A 22 -4.38 2.28 -1.21
C LEU A 22 -2.90 2.21 -1.57
N ALA A 23 -2.14 3.24 -1.22
CA ALA A 23 -0.68 3.23 -1.33
C ALA A 23 -0.05 3.77 -0.04
N PHE A 24 0.93 3.04 0.49
CA PHE A 24 1.69 3.42 1.67
C PHE A 24 3.16 3.58 1.28
N GLU A 25 3.73 4.73 1.60
CA GLU A 25 5.11 5.09 1.24
C GLU A 25 5.91 5.42 2.50
N ALA A 26 7.09 4.84 2.63
CA ALA A 26 8.03 5.12 3.71
C ALA A 26 9.46 4.83 3.24
N ASP A 27 10.46 5.42 3.90
CA ASP A 27 11.88 5.18 3.59
C ASP A 27 12.32 3.73 3.89
N GLN A 28 11.59 3.04 4.77
CA GLN A 28 11.91 1.67 5.21
C GLN A 28 10.68 0.77 5.14
N MET A 29 10.82 -0.39 4.48
CA MET A 29 9.71 -1.33 4.25
C MET A 29 9.05 -1.83 5.55
N HIS A 30 9.84 -2.09 6.59
CA HIS A 30 9.31 -2.61 7.84
C HIS A 30 8.33 -1.63 8.52
N ARG A 31 8.51 -0.31 8.33
CA ARG A 31 7.59 0.72 8.84
C ARG A 31 6.20 0.58 8.25
N ILE A 32 6.09 0.26 6.95
CA ILE A 32 4.81 -0.01 6.29
C ILE A 32 4.19 -1.28 6.87
N THR A 33 4.96 -2.36 7.01
CA THR A 33 4.43 -3.63 7.54
C THR A 33 3.98 -3.51 8.99
N ASP A 34 4.67 -2.71 9.80
CA ASP A 34 4.31 -2.45 11.20
C ASP A 34 3.04 -1.60 11.28
N CYS A 35 2.93 -0.55 10.45
CA CYS A 35 1.72 0.26 10.33
C CYS A 35 0.50 -0.60 9.95
N LEU A 36 0.62 -1.43 8.91
CA LEU A 36 -0.44 -2.33 8.49
C LEU A 36 -0.79 -3.37 9.57
N ARG A 37 0.20 -3.85 10.35
CA ARG A 37 -0.04 -4.73 11.50
C ARG A 37 -0.83 -4.03 12.59
N ALA A 38 -0.46 -2.80 12.95
CA ALA A 38 -1.19 -2.02 13.95
C ALA A 38 -2.65 -1.78 13.54
N LEU A 39 -2.89 -1.50 12.25
CA LEU A 39 -4.24 -1.34 11.69
C LEU A 39 -5.12 -2.59 11.78
N ARG A 40 -4.56 -3.78 12.04
CA ARG A 40 -5.35 -5.01 12.27
C ARG A 40 -6.19 -4.94 13.54
N SER A 41 -5.81 -4.12 14.52
CA SER A 41 -6.60 -3.91 15.74
C SER A 41 -7.79 -2.95 15.55
N SER A 42 -7.89 -2.29 14.39
CA SER A 42 -8.96 -1.32 14.09
C SER A 42 -10.33 -1.98 13.94
N ARG A 43 -11.37 -1.34 14.47
CA ARG A 43 -12.77 -1.73 14.26
C ARG A 43 -13.16 -1.75 12.77
N ALA A 44 -12.49 -0.95 11.93
CA ALA A 44 -12.72 -0.94 10.48
C ALA A 44 -12.50 -2.31 9.82
N ARG A 45 -11.71 -3.20 10.43
CA ARG A 45 -11.47 -4.56 9.92
C ARG A 45 -12.72 -5.41 9.82
N LEU A 46 -13.74 -5.14 10.63
CA LEU A 46 -15.03 -5.84 10.58
C LEU A 46 -15.81 -5.55 9.28
N HIS A 47 -15.39 -4.54 8.52
CA HIS A 47 -16.07 -4.04 7.33
C HIS A 47 -15.18 -4.12 6.07
N THR A 48 -14.13 -4.94 6.09
CA THR A 48 -13.25 -5.16 4.94
C THR A 48 -13.65 -6.42 4.19
N LYS A 49 -13.99 -6.31 2.90
CA LYS A 49 -14.36 -7.46 2.04
C LYS A 49 -13.18 -8.02 1.24
N LEU A 50 -12.40 -7.15 0.59
CA LEU A 50 -11.28 -7.51 -0.27
C LEU A 50 -10.17 -6.46 -0.13
N GLU A 51 -8.92 -6.91 0.02
CA GLU A 51 -7.74 -6.03 0.16
C GLU A 51 -6.55 -6.49 -0.71
N THR A 52 -6.77 -7.43 -1.61
CA THR A 52 -5.74 -8.07 -2.46
C THR A 52 -6.04 -7.83 -3.94
N PRO A 53 -5.01 -7.84 -4.81
CA PRO A 53 -3.60 -8.19 -4.57
C PRO A 53 -2.77 -7.06 -3.93
N PHE A 54 -1.65 -7.44 -3.30
CA PHE A 54 -0.63 -6.51 -2.82
C PHE A 54 0.52 -6.42 -3.81
N TYR A 55 0.96 -5.21 -4.10
CA TYR A 55 2.18 -4.93 -4.84
C TYR A 55 3.13 -4.15 -3.95
N SER A 56 4.25 -4.77 -3.58
CA SER A 56 5.28 -4.17 -2.72
C SER A 56 6.60 -4.13 -3.46
N GLY A 57 7.35 -3.04 -3.30
CA GLY A 57 8.62 -2.89 -3.97
C GLY A 57 9.41 -1.69 -3.46
N ILE A 58 10.57 -1.49 -4.07
CA ILE A 58 11.43 -0.34 -3.82
C ILE A 58 11.30 0.65 -4.99
N ARG A 59 11.30 1.95 -4.69
CA ARG A 59 11.34 2.98 -5.72
C ARG A 59 12.68 2.88 -6.46
N LYS A 60 12.62 2.75 -7.78
CA LYS A 60 13.77 2.68 -8.68
C LYS A 60 13.66 3.74 -9.76
N THR A 61 14.80 4.11 -10.37
CA THR A 61 14.75 4.90 -11.60
C THR A 61 14.24 4.04 -12.75
N VAL A 62 13.73 4.67 -13.82
CA VAL A 62 13.24 3.93 -15.00
C VAL A 62 14.36 3.07 -15.62
N ALA A 63 15.59 3.57 -15.66
CA ALA A 63 16.74 2.84 -16.17
C ALA A 63 17.02 1.56 -15.35
N ASP A 64 17.02 1.68 -14.01
CA ASP A 64 17.26 0.53 -13.11
C ASP A 64 16.13 -0.52 -13.20
N VAL A 65 14.89 -0.08 -13.49
CA VAL A 65 13.77 -0.99 -13.71
C VAL A 65 14.01 -1.80 -14.99
N VAL A 66 14.28 -1.13 -16.12
CA VAL A 66 14.49 -1.78 -17.42
C VAL A 66 15.68 -2.74 -17.38
N ALA A 67 16.79 -2.32 -16.79
CA ALA A 67 17.99 -3.15 -16.67
C ALA A 67 17.79 -4.41 -15.80
N GLY A 68 16.77 -4.42 -14.93
CA GLY A 68 16.46 -5.53 -14.03
C GLY A 68 15.36 -6.47 -14.54
N LEU A 69 14.82 -6.26 -15.74
CA LEU A 69 13.87 -7.17 -16.37
C LEU A 69 14.59 -8.44 -16.86
N PRO A 70 13.95 -9.62 -16.78
CA PRO A 70 14.51 -10.88 -17.24
C PRO A 70 14.71 -10.94 -18.76
#